data_AF-V4N1M1-F1
#
_entry.id   AF-V4N1M1-F1
#
_cell.length_a   1.000
_cell.length_b   1.000
_cell.length_c   1.000
_cell.angle_alpha   90.00
_cell.angle_beta   90.00
_cell.angle_gamma   90.00
#
_symmetry.space_group_name_H-M   'P 1'
#
loop_
_entity.id
_entity.type
_entity.pdbx_description
1 polymer ?
#
loop_
_entity_poly.entity_id
_entity_poly.type
_entity_poly.pdbx_seq_one_letter_code
_entity_poly.pdbx_strand_id
1 'polypeptide(L)' 'MKDHGDWTVEIIKRCDTAKGFEVLPRRWVVERTFAWLGRCRRLAKDWETSIQSATAWTVIASVRLLTRRLARYCYVS' A
#
# COMPACT_ATOMS: atom_id res chain seq x y z
N MET A 1 0.03 -26.55 -8.22
CA MET A 1 0.18 -25.15 -7.81
C MET A 1 -0.01 -24.32 -9.07
N LYS A 2 -1.23 -23.85 -9.32
CA LYS A 2 -1.66 -23.23 -10.60
C LYS A 2 -1.69 -21.70 -10.48
N ASP A 3 -1.34 -21.05 -11.59
CA ASP A 3 -1.53 -19.63 -11.92
C ASP A 3 -0.69 -18.59 -11.16
N HIS A 4 0.62 -18.61 -11.36
CA HIS A 4 1.37 -17.36 -11.35
C HIS A 4 1.18 -16.71 -12.72
N GLY A 5 0.47 -15.58 -12.78
CA GLY A 5 0.32 -14.83 -14.03
C GLY A 5 1.67 -14.44 -14.64
N ASP A 6 1.70 -14.21 -15.96
CA ASP A 6 2.89 -13.71 -16.66
C ASP A 6 3.16 -12.25 -16.25
N TRP A 7 3.80 -12.07 -15.11
CA TRP A 7 4.23 -10.77 -14.62
C TRP A 7 5.70 -10.54 -14.94
N THR A 8 6.00 -9.45 -15.62
CA THR A 8 7.37 -8.96 -15.76
C THR A 8 7.78 -8.23 -14.47
N VAL A 9 8.65 -8.83 -13.68
CA VAL A 9 9.20 -8.20 -12.46
C VAL A 9 10.47 -7.47 -12.81
N GLU A 10 10.45 -6.14 -12.71
CA GLU A 10 11.63 -5.29 -12.81
C GLU A 10 12.16 -4.94 -11.42
N ILE A 11 13.42 -5.27 -11.14
CA ILE A 11 14.07 -4.94 -9.87
C ILE A 11 14.81 -3.61 -10.02
N ILE A 12 14.25 -2.56 -9.43
CA ILE A 12 14.90 -1.24 -9.35
C ILE A 12 15.87 -1.25 -8.16
N LYS A 13 17.18 -1.34 -8.43
CA LYS A 13 18.24 -1.21 -7.42
C LYS A 13 18.57 0.27 -7.17
N ARG A 14 18.97 0.60 -5.94
CA ARG A 14 19.64 1.89 -5.67
C ARG A 14 21.06 1.84 -6.22
N CYS A 15 21.62 2.99 -6.57
CA CYS A 15 23.03 3.06 -6.93
C CYS A 15 23.92 2.84 -5.69
N ASP A 16 24.88 1.92 -5.75
CA ASP A 16 25.81 1.65 -4.64
C ASP A 16 26.73 2.84 -4.33
N THR A 17 26.88 3.78 -5.27
CA THR A 17 27.67 5.02 -5.10
C THR A 17 26.81 6.20 -4.62
N ALA A 18 25.49 6.05 -4.48
CA ALA A 18 24.61 7.12 -4.05
C ALA A 18 24.98 7.61 -2.63
N LYS A 19 25.38 8.88 -2.51
CA LYS A 19 25.57 9.56 -1.22
C LYS A 19 24.29 10.29 -0.83
N GLY A 20 23.48 9.67 0.03
CA GLY A 20 22.25 10.26 0.57
C GLY A 20 20.97 9.67 -0.01
N PHE A 21 19.90 10.48 -0.02
CA PHE A 21 18.58 10.03 -0.48
C PHE A 21 18.44 10.18 -2.00
N GLU A 22 18.23 9.07 -2.69
CA GLU A 22 17.94 9.02 -4.12
C GLU A 22 16.47 8.67 -4.36
N VAL A 23 15.79 9.47 -5.20
CA VAL A 23 14.38 9.26 -5.54
C VAL A 23 14.28 8.12 -6.54
N LEU A 24 13.75 6.97 -6.08
CA LEU A 24 13.47 5.84 -6.96
C LEU A 24 12.11 6.02 -7.68
N PRO A 25 12.01 5.63 -8.96
CA PRO A 25 10.74 5.63 -9.69
C PRO A 25 9.65 4.88 -8.93
N ARG A 26 8.45 5.47 -8.83
CA ARG A 26 7.24 4.91 -8.21
C ARG A 26 7.32 4.51 -6.73
N ARG A 27 8.48 4.63 -6.09
CA ARG A 27 8.68 4.27 -4.68
C ARG A 27 7.74 5.01 -3.75
N TRP A 28 7.52 6.30 -3.99
CA TRP A 28 6.61 7.09 -3.17
C TRP A 28 5.17 6.57 -3.22
N VAL A 29 4.72 6.00 -4.35
CA VAL A 29 3.36 5.49 -4.51
C VAL A 29 3.15 4.29 -3.59
N VAL A 30 4.14 3.40 -3.55
CA VAL A 30 4.16 2.22 -2.70
C VAL A 30 4.22 2.61 -1.23
N GLU A 31 5.20 3.44 -0.85
CA GLU A 31 5.36 3.91 0.53
C GLU A 31 4.13 4.65 1.03
N ARG A 32 3.51 5.48 0.18
CA ARG A 32 2.27 6.20 0.51
C ARG A 32 1.10 5.25 0.74
N THR A 33 0.99 4.20 -0.06
CA THR A 33 -0.06 3.17 0.12
C THR A 33 0.12 2.47 1.46
N PHE A 34 1.33 2.04 1.80
CA PHE A 34 1.64 1.46 3.11
C PHE A 34 1.41 2.43 4.27
N ALA A 35 1.75 3.72 4.11
CA ALA A 35 1.49 4.74 5.12
C ALA A 35 -0.02 4.92 5.38
N TRP A 36 -0.88 4.76 4.37
CA TRP A 36 -2.33 4.80 4.55
C TRP A 36 -2.86 3.52 5.21
N LEU A 37 -2.41 2.35 4.77
CA LEU A 37 -2.81 1.06 5.37
C LEU A 37 -2.36 0.97 6.83
N GLY A 38 -1.19 1.53 7.17
CA GLY A 38 -0.66 1.59 8.53
C GLY A 38 -1.52 2.39 9.52
N ARG A 39 -2.48 3.21 9.04
CA ARG A 39 -3.47 3.87 9.91
C ARG A 39 -4.58 2.92 10.37
N CYS A 40 -4.65 1.71 9.81
CA CYS A 40 -5.50 0.63 10.28
C CYS A 40 -4.69 -0.25 11.24
N ARG A 41 -4.97 -0.17 12.55
CA ARG A 41 -4.22 -0.93 13.57
C ARG A 41 -4.17 -2.43 13.28
N ARG A 42 -5.27 -3.02 12.78
CA ARG A 42 -5.28 -4.45 12.40
C ARG A 42 -4.22 -4.77 11.36
N LEU A 43 -4.08 -3.96 10.31
CA LEU A 43 -3.05 -4.19 9.30
C LEU A 43 -1.62 -3.88 9.78
N ALA A 44 -1.46 -3.08 10.84
CA ALA A 44 -0.15 -2.59 11.30
C ALA A 44 0.42 -3.31 12.53
N LYS A 45 -0.45 -3.84 13.41
CA LYS A 45 -0.09 -4.38 14.71
C LYS A 45 -0.78 -5.70 15.06
N ASP A 46 -1.98 -5.96 14.53
CA ASP A 46 -2.76 -7.16 14.84
C ASP A 46 -2.82 -8.10 13.63
N TRP A 47 -1.83 -9.00 13.50
CA TRP A 47 -1.75 -9.88 12.33
C TRP A 47 -2.91 -10.89 12.29
N GLU A 48 -3.53 -11.03 11.12
CA GLU A 48 -4.61 -12.00 10.91
C GLU A 48 -4.07 -13.42 10.76
N THR A 49 -4.79 -14.40 11.32
CA THR A 49 -4.44 -15.82 11.20
C THR A 49 -4.57 -16.34 9.77
N SER A 50 -5.52 -15.81 8.99
CA SER A 50 -5.79 -16.26 7.63
C SER A 50 -5.51 -15.17 6.59
N ILE A 51 -5.05 -15.58 5.41
CA ILE A 51 -4.84 -14.70 4.25
C ILE A 51 -6.16 -14.06 3.81
N GLN A 52 -7.27 -14.80 3.90
CA GLN A 52 -8.60 -14.30 3.56
C GLN A 52 -9.00 -13.13 4.47
N SER A 53 -8.78 -13.27 5.78
CA SER A 53 -9.02 -12.21 6.75
C SER A 53 -8.11 -10.99 6.49
N ALA A 54 -6.81 -11.21 6.26
CA ALA A 54 -5.87 -10.11 5.95
C ALA A 54 -6.28 -9.35 4.69
N THR A 55 -6.73 -10.08 3.66
CA THR A 55 -7.19 -9.50 2.39
C THR A 55 -8.46 -8.67 2.61
N ALA A 56 -9.43 -9.20 3.37
CA ALA A 56 -10.65 -8.46 3.73
C ALA A 56 -10.33 -7.14 4.46
N TRP A 57 -9.39 -7.16 5.42
CA TRP A 57 -8.97 -5.94 6.12
C TRP A 57 -8.26 -4.93 5.22
N THR A 58 -7.52 -5.39 4.22
CA THR A 58 -6.88 -4.52 3.22
C THR A 58 -7.93 -3.78 2.40
N VAL A 59 -9.00 -4.47 1.98
CA VAL A 59 -10.14 -3.86 1.27
C VAL A 59 -10.86 -2.85 2.17
N ILE A 60 -11.18 -3.24 3.41
CA ILE A 60 -11.86 -2.36 4.38
C ILE A 60 -11.03 -1.09 4.65
N ALA A 61 -9.72 -1.21 4.82
CA ALA A 61 -8.85 -0.06 5.03
C ALA A 61 -8.86 0.89 3.82
N SER A 62 -8.88 0.34 2.61
CA SER A 62 -8.97 1.11 1.36
C SER A 62 -10.32 1.83 1.22
N VAL A 63 -11.43 1.16 1.50
CA VAL A 63 -12.78 1.76 1.53
C VAL A 63 -12.81 2.93 2.52
N ARG A 64 -12.36 2.71 3.76
CA ARG A 64 -12.32 3.76 4.79
C ARG A 64 -11.51 4.98 4.37
N LEU A 65 -10.40 4.79 3.66
CA LEU A 65 -9.59 5.89 3.11
C LEU A 65 -10.38 6.67 2.06
N LEU A 66 -10.99 5.97 1.09
CA LEU A 66 -11.75 6.59 0.00
C LEU A 66 -12.99 7.32 0.52
N THR A 67 -13.76 6.73 1.44
CA THR A 67 -14.94 7.37 2.05
C THR A 67 -14.57 8.70 2.71
N ARG A 68 -13.44 8.77 3.44
CA ARG A 68 -12.97 10.03 4.05
C ARG A 68 -12.57 11.09 3.02
N ARG A 69 -12.00 10.67 1.89
CA ARG A 69 -11.65 11.59 0.80
C ARG A 69 -12.90 12.12 0.13
N LEU A 70 -13.84 11.25 -0.20
CA LEU A 70 -15.13 11.63 -0.78
C LEU A 70 -15.85 12.60 0.15
N ALA A 71 -15.97 12.30 1.44
CA ALA A 71 -16.58 13.20 2.41
C ALA A 71 -15.89 14.57 2.43
N ARG A 72 -14.54 14.63 2.37
CA ARG A 72 -13.79 15.89 2.32
C ARG A 72 -14.07 16.71 1.06
N TYR A 73 -14.15 16.07 -0.10
CA TYR A 73 -14.38 16.77 -1.35
C TYR A 73 -15.85 17.14 -1.57
N CYS A 74 -16.79 16.30 -1.12
CA CYS A 74 -18.23 16.54 -1.26
C CYS A 74 -18.77 17.58 -0.27
N TYR A 75 -18.17 17.76 0.91
CA TYR A 75 -18.61 18.76 1.90
C TYR A 75 -17.94 20.14 1.74
N VAL A 76 -16.93 20.26 0.88
CA VAL A 76 -16.19 21.51 0.64
C VAL A 76 -16.46 22.04 -0.80
N SER A 77 -17.50 21.51 -1.46
CA SER A 77 -18.03 22.02 -2.73
C SER A 77 -19.34 22.75 -2.52
#